data_AF-A0A3C0S926-F1
#
_entry.id   AF-A0A3C0S926-F1
#
_cell.length_a   1.000
_cell.length_b   1.000
_cell.length_c   1.000
_cell.angle_alpha   90.00
_cell.angle_beta   90.00
_cell.angle_gamma   90.00
#
_symmetry.space_group_name_H-M   'P 1'
#
loop_
_entity.id
_entity.type
_entity.pdbx_description
1 polymer ?
#
loop_
_entity_poly.entity_id
_entity_poly.type
_entity_poly.pdbx_seq_one_letter_code
_entity_poly.pdbx_strand_id
1 'polypeptide(L)'
;MYKTEMQKIGDASEKKIAFMRQSPLSYIILSALAGIYLGFGIVLIFSVAGPIAADGGGAYLKLIMGPSFGIALSLVIFAGSELFTGNNMVFAVGH
;
A
#
# COMPACT_ATOMS: atom_id res chain seq x y z
N MET A 1 23.36 -4.89 12.52
CA MET A 1 22.96 -4.20 11.28
C MET A 1 21.47 -3.86 11.23
N TYR A 2 20.57 -4.65 11.85
CA TYR A 2 19.11 -4.39 11.80
C TYR A 2 18.49 -3.77 13.07
N LYS A 3 19.30 -3.49 14.11
CA LYS A 3 18.77 -3.08 15.42
C LYS A 3 18.00 -1.76 15.34
N THR A 4 18.51 -0.81 14.55
CA THR A 4 17.92 0.53 14.40
C THR A 4 16.62 0.48 13.59
N GLU A 5 16.54 -0.40 12.61
CA GLU A 5 15.41 -0.61 11.72
C GLU A 5 14.27 -1.31 12.47
N MET A 6 14.61 -2.34 13.26
CA MET A 6 13.66 -3.02 14.14
C MET A 6 13.11 -2.05 15.20
N GLN A 7 13.94 -1.17 15.78
CA GLN A 7 13.48 -0.11 16.67
C GLN A 7 12.48 0.83 15.99
N LYS A 8 12.77 1.30 14.76
CA LYS A 8 11.84 2.16 14.00
C LYS A 8 10.50 1.47 13.71
N ILE A 9 10.51 0.17 13.45
CA ILE A 9 9.28 -0.60 13.25
C ILE A 9 8.49 -0.73 14.57
N GLY A 10 9.18 -0.96 15.69
CA GLY A 10 8.60 -0.93 17.04
C GLY A 10 7.90 0.40 17.34
N ASP A 11 8.62 1.52 17.18
CA ASP A 11 8.07 2.86 17.39
C ASP A 11 6.85 3.14 16.48
N ALA A 12 6.89 2.66 15.23
CA ALA A 12 5.77 2.80 14.30
C ALA A 12 4.55 1.98 14.73
N SER A 13 4.76 0.76 15.26
CA SER A 13 3.71 -0.10 15.80
C SER A 13 3.00 0.57 16.97
N GLU A 14 3.76 1.06 17.96
CA GLU A 14 3.20 1.74 19.15
C GLU A 14 2.38 2.97 18.76
N LYS A 15 2.90 3.81 17.84
CA LYS A 15 2.20 5.00 17.35
C LYS A 15 0.89 4.64 16.65
N LYS A 16 0.90 3.61 15.80
CA LYS A 16 -0.30 3.15 15.08
C LYS A 16 -1.35 2.59 16.03
N ILE A 17 -0.95 1.79 17.03
CA ILE A 17 -1.86 1.25 18.05
C ILE A 17 -2.45 2.38 18.90
N ALA A 18 -1.62 3.33 19.34
CA ALA A 18 -2.08 4.50 20.08
C ALA A 18 -3.08 5.34 19.28
N PHE A 19 -2.77 5.63 18.01
CA PHE A 19 -3.64 6.37 17.10
C PHE A 19 -4.98 5.66 16.85
N MET A 20 -4.94 4.34 16.63
CA MET A 20 -6.14 3.52 16.46
C MET A 20 -7.05 3.56 17.71
N ARG A 21 -6.46 3.56 18.91
CA ARG A 21 -7.21 3.65 20.18
C ARG A 21 -7.77 5.05 20.44
N GLN A 22 -7.02 6.11 20.12
CA GLN A 22 -7.45 7.49 20.32
C GLN A 22 -8.53 7.92 19.32
N SER A 23 -8.41 7.50 18.06
CA SER A 23 -9.29 7.93 16.97
C SER A 23 -9.63 6.78 16.02
N PRO A 24 -10.51 5.85 16.42
CA PRO A 24 -10.84 4.69 15.60
C PRO A 24 -11.50 5.07 14.27
N LEU A 25 -12.33 6.13 14.26
CA LEU A 25 -12.96 6.61 13.02
C LEU A 25 -11.93 7.14 12.01
N SER A 26 -10.98 7.95 12.47
CA SER A 26 -9.90 8.46 11.62
C SER A 26 -9.03 7.34 11.07
N TYR A 27 -8.75 6.31 11.88
CA TYR A 27 -8.03 5.13 11.43
C TYR A 27 -8.78 4.37 10.33
N ILE A 28 -10.11 4.22 10.45
CA ILE A 28 -10.95 3.61 9.39
C ILE A 28 -10.91 4.44 8.11
N ILE A 29 -10.99 5.77 8.21
CA ILE A 29 -10.92 6.66 7.04
C ILE A 29 -9.56 6.53 6.35
N LEU A 30 -8.46 6.55 7.10
CA LEU A 30 -7.10 6.34 6.58
C LEU A 30 -6.93 4.96 5.96
N SER A 31 -7.61 3.94 6.50
CA SER A 31 -7.61 2.59 5.95
C SER A 31 -8.39 2.50 4.64
N ALA A 32 -9.54 3.18 4.57
CA ALA A 32 -10.32 3.30 3.33
C ALA A 32 -9.54 4.07 2.25
N LEU A 33 -8.83 5.12 2.63
CA LEU A 33 -8.01 5.92 1.73
C LEU A 33 -6.86 5.11 1.12
N ALA A 34 -6.23 4.22 1.90
CA ALA A 34 -5.25 3.27 1.39
C ALA A 34 -5.85 2.36 0.31
N GLY A 35 -7.09 1.89 0.52
CA GLY A 35 -7.85 1.13 -0.48
C GLY A 35 -8.11 1.90 -1.77
N ILE A 36 -8.50 3.18 -1.66
CA ILE A 36 -8.71 4.07 -2.82
C ILE A 36 -7.41 4.26 -3.61
N TYR A 37 -6.29 4.48 -2.93
CA TYR A 37 -4.98 4.64 -3.58
C TYR A 37 -4.55 3.38 -4.34
N LEU A 38 -4.77 2.20 -3.75
CA LEU A 38 -4.59 0.93 -4.46
C LEU A 38 -5.55 0.80 -5.64
N GLY A 39 -6.80 1.22 -5.46
CA GLY A 39 -7.81 1.26 -6.51
C GLY A 39 -7.37 2.08 -7.71
N PHE A 40 -6.77 3.26 -7.51
CA PHE A 40 -6.21 4.06 -8.60
C PHE A 40 -5.10 3.32 -9.36
N GLY A 41 -4.20 2.63 -8.65
CA GLY A 41 -3.20 1.79 -9.31
C GLY A 41 -3.82 0.65 -10.11
N ILE A 42 -4.86 -0.01 -9.57
CA ILE A 42 -5.58 -1.08 -10.27
C ILE A 42 -6.29 -0.56 -11.53
N VAL A 43 -6.99 0.57 -11.43
CA VAL A 43 -7.64 1.20 -12.60
C VAL A 43 -6.58 1.53 -13.65
N LEU A 44 -5.46 2.14 -13.27
CA LEU A 44 -4.37 2.47 -14.19
C LEU A 44 -3.83 1.23 -14.92
N ILE A 45 -3.46 0.17 -14.19
CA ILE A 45 -2.88 -1.03 -14.84
C ILE A 45 -3.89 -1.67 -15.79
N PHE A 46 -5.17 -1.70 -15.46
CA PHE A 46 -6.19 -2.27 -16.35
C PHE A 46 -6.50 -1.36 -17.54
N SER A 47 -6.49 -0.04 -17.37
CA SER A 47 -6.66 0.90 -18.47
C SER A 47 -5.52 0.82 -19.50
N VAL A 48 -4.29 0.58 -19.05
CA VAL A 48 -3.13 0.41 -19.95
C VAL A 48 -3.09 -1.01 -20.55
N ALA A 49 -3.34 -2.03 -19.73
CA ALA A 49 -3.23 -3.43 -20.15
C ALA A 49 -4.40 -3.92 -21.02
N GLY A 50 -5.61 -3.38 -20.81
CA GLY A 50 -6.83 -3.80 -21.50
C GLY A 50 -6.72 -3.75 -23.03
N PRO A 51 -6.35 -2.61 -23.63
CA PRO A 51 -6.16 -2.49 -25.07
C PRO A 51 -5.08 -3.45 -25.61
N ILE A 52 -3.95 -3.55 -24.90
CA ILE A 52 -2.82 -4.40 -25.29
C ILE A 52 -3.21 -5.88 -25.26
N ALA A 53 -4.05 -6.28 -24.30
CA ALA A 53 -4.56 -7.64 -24.22
C ALA A 53 -5.51 -7.96 -25.38
N ALA A 54 -6.36 -7.00 -25.76
CA ALA A 54 -7.32 -7.15 -26.86
C ALA A 54 -6.62 -7.31 -28.23
N ASP A 55 -5.49 -6.63 -28.43
CA ASP A 55 -4.71 -6.68 -29.67
C ASP A 55 -3.69 -7.85 -29.72
N GLY A 56 -3.80 -8.83 -28.81
CA GLY A 56 -2.94 -10.02 -28.81
C GLY A 56 -1.57 -9.84 -28.16
N GLY A 57 -1.31 -8.71 -27.50
CA GLY A 57 -0.04 -8.38 -26.83
C GLY A 57 0.19 -9.09 -25.48
N GLY A 58 -0.41 -10.26 -25.27
CA GLY A 58 -0.44 -10.98 -23.98
C GLY A 58 0.94 -11.21 -23.35
N ALA A 59 1.97 -11.44 -24.17
CA ALA A 59 3.35 -11.69 -23.72
C ALA A 59 3.95 -10.50 -22.94
N TYR A 60 3.50 -9.28 -23.19
CA TYR A 60 4.06 -8.05 -22.60
C TYR A 60 3.23 -7.51 -21.42
N LEU A 61 2.03 -8.04 -21.19
CA LEU A 61 1.10 -7.51 -20.19
C LEU A 61 1.72 -7.40 -18.79
N LYS A 62 2.35 -8.46 -18.29
CA LYS A 62 2.98 -8.44 -16.97
C LYS A 62 4.13 -7.44 -16.89
N LEU A 63 4.88 -7.28 -17.97
CA LEU A 63 6.01 -6.36 -18.05
C LEU A 63 5.56 -4.89 -18.05
N ILE A 64 4.36 -4.60 -18.57
CA ILE A 64 3.77 -3.25 -18.58
C ILE A 64 3.00 -2.98 -17.29
N MET A 65 2.22 -3.95 -16.80
CA MET A 65 1.42 -3.81 -15.58
C MET A 65 2.28 -3.64 -14.33
N GLY A 66 3.39 -4.38 -14.20
CA GLY A 66 4.25 -4.35 -13.02
C GLY A 66 4.79 -2.96 -12.69
N PRO A 67 5.53 -2.30 -13.61
CA PRO A 67 6.03 -0.95 -13.40
C PRO A 67 4.91 0.09 -13.23
N SER A 68 3.80 -0.07 -13.96
CA SER A 68 2.65 0.84 -13.87
C SER A 68 1.93 0.79 -12.52
N PHE A 69 1.99 -0.36 -11.81
CA PHE A 69 1.36 -0.49 -10.49
C PHE A 69 2.10 0.26 -9.37
N GLY A 70 3.33 0.72 -9.60
CA GLY A 70 4.16 1.38 -8.58
C GLY A 70 3.47 2.56 -7.89
N ILE A 71 2.61 3.29 -8.62
CA ILE A 71 1.87 4.44 -8.09
C ILE A 71 0.97 4.09 -6.90
N ALA A 72 0.43 2.87 -6.84
CA ALA A 72 -0.45 2.43 -5.75
C ALA A 72 0.25 2.56 -4.39
N LEU A 73 1.44 1.97 -4.28
CA LEU A 73 2.19 1.98 -3.02
C LEU A 73 2.85 3.34 -2.76
N SER A 74 3.26 4.06 -3.82
CA SER A 74 3.77 5.43 -3.68
C SER A 74 2.74 6.35 -3.03
N LEU A 75 1.47 6.32 -3.48
CA LEU A 75 0.40 7.11 -2.87
C LEU A 75 0.18 6.72 -1.41
N VAL A 76 0.17 5.42 -1.08
CA VAL A 76 0.00 4.95 0.29
C VAL A 76 1.07 5.51 1.23
N ILE A 77 2.33 5.48 0.80
CA ILE A 77 3.48 5.90 1.62
C ILE A 77 3.55 7.43 1.70
N PHE A 78 3.48 8.14 0.57
CA PHE A 78 3.71 9.58 0.53
C PHE A 78 2.49 10.40 0.93
N ALA A 79 1.28 9.99 0.56
CA ALA A 79 0.06 10.70 0.97
C ALA A 79 -0.37 10.33 2.40
N GLY A 80 0.23 9.29 2.99
CA GLY A 80 0.01 8.88 4.37
C GLY A 80 -1.34 8.21 4.59
N SER A 81 -1.36 6.88 4.48
CA SER A 81 -2.57 6.07 4.73
C SER A 81 -2.26 4.76 5.45
N GLU A 82 -3.28 4.11 5.99
CA GLU A 82 -3.15 2.90 6.79
C GLU A 82 -3.39 1.65 5.94
N LEU A 83 -2.32 1.08 5.38
CA LEU A 83 -2.41 -0.11 4.55
C LEU A 83 -2.30 -1.38 5.38
N PHE A 84 -3.33 -2.23 5.31
CA PHE A 84 -3.41 -3.49 6.04
C PHE A 84 -2.20 -4.40 5.84
N THR A 85 -1.74 -4.60 4.60
CA THR A 85 -0.61 -5.49 4.30
C THR A 85 0.70 -4.99 4.92
N GLY A 86 0.93 -3.68 4.94
CA GLY A 86 2.07 -3.08 5.66
C GLY A 86 1.94 -3.21 7.17
N ASN A 87 0.73 -3.01 7.70
CA ASN A 87 0.46 -3.11 9.14
C ASN A 87 0.66 -4.53 9.67
N ASN A 88 0.43 -5.59 8.88
CA ASN A 88 0.78 -6.96 9.28
C ASN A 88 2.28 -7.10 9.63
N MET A 89 3.16 -6.52 8.82
CA MET A 89 4.60 -6.53 9.11
C MET A 89 4.91 -5.69 10.35
N VAL A 90 4.36 -4.47 10.42
CA VAL A 90 4.66 -3.53 11.52
C VAL A 90 4.23 -4.10 12.86
N PHE A 91 3.03 -4.70 12.95
CA PHE A 91 2.51 -5.25 14.19
C PHE A 91 3.12 -6.61 14.57
N ALA A 92 3.56 -7.41 13.60
CA ALA A 92 4.23 -8.68 13.90
C ALA A 92 5.67 -8.48 14.40
N VAL A 93 6.34 -7.41 13.96
CA VAL A 93 7.72 -7.10 14.34
C VAL A 93 7.78 -6.16 15.55
N GLY A 94 6.83 -5.23 15.67
CA GLY A 94 6.76 -4.27 16.77
C GLY A 94 6.20 -4.91 18.04
N HIS A 95 7.08 -5.59 18.76
CA HIS A 95 6.90 -6.12 20.12
C HIS A 95 7.87 -5.45 21.09
#